data_AF-A0A535DFZ9-F1
#
_entry.id   AF-A0A535DFZ9-F1
#
_cell.length_a   1.000
_cell.length_b   1.000
_cell.length_c   1.000
_cell.angle_alpha   90.00
_cell.angle_beta   90.00
_cell.angle_gamma   90.00
#
_symmetry.space_group_name_H-M   'P 1'
#
loop_
_entity.id
_entity.type
_entity.pdbx_description
1 polymer ?
#
loop_
_entity_poly.entity_id
_entity_poly.type
_entity_poly.pdbx_seq_one_letter_code
_entity_poly.pdbx_strand_id
1 'polypeptide(L)'
;YTGALQTVTYDIPAYRFEGCRVFTNKPPCGPKRGHGTPQPRFAIELHLEKIAHDLGIDAVEMKRRNFVKPMTRTVNWLRVTSCGLEECTRRVMDASGFRRRERRPGHGMGFAISSYLSGAGTAIYWNDMPHSEVQIKVDRGGVTTYCGAMDIGQGSDSVLAAVVAEELGLQPRDIRLVTADTDTTPIDLGSYSSRVTFMAGNAALEAARKMRALLVEAAAGKMQSPPESVSVGGGRIGDFSFEEASILAEARFGTLATAGSYTPPKIAGPYKGSGVGPSPAYSYSACVVELDADHRTGLVHMNKVWIAHDVGRAINPLLVEGQVEGSVYMGLGEALMEEQTFRKGLHKWPSMLEYKSPTFLDMPDVKTRPRRAIRSEGGGSGSPVAGHPRGQRRGVRRVGRVDRRGPGHAREDRRGTATKREGRATALRPARFSRHPLSHDDQSRTASQGAGSCCACLDLNICARRARERPRAWRPSSARARCSSRVAPTCFRSSSEGSSTSRP
;
A
#
# COMPACT_ATOMS: atom_id res chain seq x y z
N TYR A 1 -0.42 -1.43 -11.78
CA TYR A 1 0.35 -1.30 -10.51
C TYR A 1 1.31 -2.45 -10.28
N THR A 2 0.95 -3.70 -10.59
CA THR A 2 1.84 -4.87 -10.48
C THR A 2 3.22 -4.60 -11.10
N GLY A 3 4.29 -4.90 -10.37
CA GLY A 3 5.68 -4.60 -10.75
C GLY A 3 6.15 -3.17 -10.48
N ALA A 4 5.31 -2.15 -10.61
CA ALA A 4 5.76 -0.75 -10.59
C ALA A 4 6.45 -0.32 -9.28
N LEU A 5 5.97 -0.77 -8.12
CA LEU A 5 6.50 -0.35 -6.80
C LEU A 5 7.64 -1.24 -6.26
N GLN A 6 8.16 -2.22 -7.01
CA GLN A 6 9.20 -3.09 -6.46
C GLN A 6 10.52 -2.34 -6.19
N THR A 7 10.81 -1.35 -7.03
CA THR A 7 12.00 -0.49 -7.00
C THR A 7 11.97 0.60 -5.92
N VAL A 8 10.84 0.84 -5.23
CA VAL A 8 10.77 1.87 -4.17
C VAL A 8 11.12 1.36 -2.78
N THR A 9 11.38 0.05 -2.59
CA THR A 9 11.93 -0.47 -1.31
C THR A 9 13.42 -0.73 -1.39
N TYR A 10 13.91 -1.19 -2.54
CA TYR A 10 15.28 -1.62 -2.75
C TYR A 10 15.95 -0.83 -3.87
N ASP A 11 17.21 -0.49 -3.68
CA ASP A 11 18.09 0.09 -4.68
C ASP A 11 18.44 -1.00 -5.72
N ILE A 12 17.64 -1.03 -6.80
CA ILE A 12 17.74 -2.03 -7.88
C ILE A 12 18.27 -1.31 -9.13
N PRO A 13 19.54 -1.54 -9.54
CA PRO A 13 20.16 -0.82 -10.65
C PRO A 13 19.63 -1.25 -12.03
N ALA A 14 19.12 -2.48 -12.14
CA ALA A 14 18.53 -3.02 -13.37
C ALA A 14 17.25 -3.79 -13.03
N TYR A 15 16.13 -3.40 -13.64
CA TYR A 15 14.81 -3.97 -13.34
C TYR A 15 14.06 -4.30 -14.64
N ARG A 16 13.64 -5.57 -14.77
CA ARG A 16 12.67 -6.03 -15.78
C ARG A 16 11.51 -6.69 -15.05
N PHE A 17 10.30 -6.28 -15.40
CA PHE A 17 9.07 -6.93 -14.96
C PHE A 17 8.27 -7.36 -16.18
N GLU A 18 7.79 -8.59 -16.17
CA GLU A 18 6.96 -9.16 -17.22
C GLU A 18 5.71 -9.76 -16.56
N GLY A 19 4.54 -9.42 -17.09
CA GLY A 19 3.26 -9.81 -16.50
C GLY A 19 2.18 -9.88 -17.57
N CYS A 20 1.32 -10.89 -17.45
CA CYS A 20 0.21 -11.12 -18.37
C CYS A 20 -1.12 -10.96 -17.62
N ARG A 21 -2.02 -10.12 -18.15
CA ARG A 21 -3.41 -10.03 -17.67
C ARG A 21 -4.29 -10.85 -18.61
N VAL A 22 -4.78 -11.98 -18.12
CA VAL A 22 -5.56 -12.95 -18.91
C VAL A 22 -7.05 -12.79 -18.62
N PHE A 23 -7.88 -12.83 -19.66
CA PHE A 23 -9.33 -12.91 -19.52
C PHE A 23 -9.76 -14.33 -19.15
N THR A 24 -10.71 -14.46 -18.23
CA THR A 24 -11.30 -15.76 -17.85
C THR A 24 -12.80 -15.58 -17.64
N ASN A 25 -13.59 -16.65 -17.79
CA ASN A 25 -15.04 -16.65 -17.51
C ASN A 25 -15.32 -16.73 -16.00
N LYS A 26 -14.73 -15.81 -15.23
CA LYS A 26 -14.88 -15.62 -13.79
C LYS A 26 -15.24 -14.15 -13.51
N PRO A 27 -15.75 -13.79 -12.32
CA PRO A 27 -15.95 -12.39 -11.94
C PRO A 27 -14.70 -11.53 -12.18
N PRO A 28 -14.83 -10.29 -12.67
CA PRO A 28 -13.69 -9.46 -13.04
C PRO A 28 -12.88 -9.03 -11.80
N CYS A 29 -11.60 -9.40 -11.73
CA CYS A 29 -10.73 -8.98 -10.64
C CYS A 29 -10.46 -7.46 -10.68
N GLY A 30 -10.82 -6.74 -9.62
CA GLY A 30 -10.59 -5.31 -9.43
C GLY A 30 -9.56 -4.97 -8.34
N PRO A 31 -9.59 -3.74 -7.78
CA PRO A 31 -8.74 -3.34 -6.67
C PRO A 31 -9.15 -3.99 -5.34
N LYS A 32 -8.25 -4.76 -4.71
CA LYS A 32 -8.22 -5.04 -3.25
C LYS A 32 -7.18 -4.13 -2.58
N ARG A 33 -7.18 -3.96 -1.25
CA ARG A 33 -6.18 -3.19 -0.49
C ARG A 33 -4.75 -3.56 -0.94
N GLY A 34 -3.94 -2.57 -1.32
CA GLY A 34 -2.62 -2.77 -1.93
C GLY A 34 -2.59 -2.99 -3.46
N HIS A 35 -3.73 -3.04 -4.15
CA HIS A 35 -3.91 -3.01 -5.62
C HIS A 35 -2.76 -3.62 -6.46
N GLY A 36 -2.60 -4.94 -6.42
CA GLY A 36 -1.65 -5.67 -7.28
C GLY A 36 -0.18 -5.53 -6.87
N THR A 37 0.12 -4.91 -5.73
CA THR A 37 1.46 -4.84 -5.12
C THR A 37 1.79 -5.97 -4.13
N PRO A 38 0.85 -6.58 -3.38
CA PRO A 38 1.17 -7.68 -2.45
C PRO A 38 1.83 -8.87 -3.14
N GLN A 39 1.29 -9.30 -4.28
CA GLN A 39 1.73 -10.52 -4.97
C GLN A 39 3.19 -10.43 -5.47
N PRO A 40 3.63 -9.37 -6.18
CA PRO A 40 5.04 -9.21 -6.52
C PRO A 40 5.92 -8.87 -5.31
N ARG A 41 5.39 -8.20 -4.26
CA ARG A 41 6.16 -7.94 -3.02
C ARG A 41 6.47 -9.24 -2.28
N PHE A 42 5.51 -10.13 -2.12
CA PHE A 42 5.71 -11.48 -1.58
C PHE A 42 6.81 -12.23 -2.36
N ALA A 43 6.73 -12.21 -3.69
CA ALA A 43 7.72 -12.86 -4.53
C ALA A 43 9.15 -12.31 -4.33
N ILE A 44 9.33 -10.98 -4.24
CA ILE A 44 10.67 -10.41 -4.03
C ILE A 44 11.19 -10.63 -2.60
N GLU A 45 10.34 -10.53 -1.57
CA GLU A 45 10.73 -10.78 -0.18
C GLU A 45 11.23 -12.23 0.00
N LEU A 46 10.51 -13.21 -0.56
CA LEU A 46 10.91 -14.62 -0.58
C LEU A 46 12.16 -14.87 -1.42
N HIS A 47 12.33 -14.17 -2.54
CA HIS A 47 13.49 -14.36 -3.40
C HIS A 47 14.77 -13.86 -2.73
N LEU A 48 14.70 -12.70 -2.07
CA LEU A 48 15.80 -12.16 -1.27
C LEU A 48 16.13 -13.05 -0.06
N GLU A 49 15.12 -13.61 0.62
CA GLU A 49 15.34 -14.58 1.72
C GLU A 49 16.12 -15.82 1.24
N LYS A 50 15.75 -16.37 0.07
CA LYS A 50 16.43 -17.53 -0.55
C LYS A 50 17.85 -17.20 -1.00
N ILE A 51 18.07 -16.03 -1.60
CA ILE A 51 19.41 -15.56 -1.99
C ILE A 51 20.29 -15.41 -0.74
N ALA A 52 19.77 -14.78 0.32
CA ALA A 52 20.50 -14.62 1.58
C ALA A 52 20.88 -15.97 2.20
N HIS A 53 19.94 -16.93 2.23
CA HIS A 53 20.17 -18.30 2.68
C HIS A 53 21.30 -18.97 1.88
N ASP A 54 21.21 -18.98 0.55
CA ASP A 54 22.17 -19.69 -0.32
C ASP A 54 23.57 -19.03 -0.31
N LEU A 55 23.65 -17.72 -0.05
CA LEU A 55 24.91 -16.98 0.16
C LEU A 55 25.44 -17.04 1.60
N GLY A 56 24.67 -17.57 2.56
CA GLY A 56 25.03 -17.58 3.98
C GLY A 56 25.07 -16.19 4.64
N ILE A 57 24.26 -15.25 4.14
CA ILE A 57 24.14 -13.88 4.65
C ILE A 57 22.86 -13.79 5.52
N ASP A 58 22.88 -13.00 6.60
CA ASP A 58 21.64 -12.68 7.32
C ASP A 58 20.69 -11.90 6.39
N ALA A 59 19.47 -12.39 6.23
CA ALA A 59 18.53 -11.84 5.25
C ALA A 59 18.06 -10.43 5.60
N VAL A 60 17.92 -10.10 6.89
CA VAL A 60 17.53 -8.74 7.32
C VAL A 60 18.64 -7.76 6.98
N GLU A 61 19.89 -8.13 7.25
CA GLU A 61 21.07 -7.34 6.89
C GLU A 61 21.27 -7.23 5.37
N MET A 62 21.00 -8.30 4.60
CA MET A 62 21.03 -8.23 3.13
C MET A 62 19.96 -7.27 2.60
N LYS A 63 18.74 -7.34 3.13
CA LYS A 63 17.64 -6.41 2.78
C LYS A 63 18.03 -4.96 3.13
N ARG A 64 18.52 -4.70 4.35
CA ARG A 64 18.95 -3.37 4.83
C ARG A 64 20.02 -2.71 3.96
N ARG A 65 21.05 -3.46 3.57
CA ARG A 65 22.14 -2.96 2.69
C ARG A 65 21.64 -2.46 1.35
N ASN A 66 20.52 -2.99 0.88
CA ASN A 66 19.90 -2.65 -0.39
C ASN A 66 18.68 -1.74 -0.23
N PHE A 67 18.35 -1.19 0.95
CA PHE A 67 17.22 -0.27 1.07
C PHE A 67 17.40 0.98 0.19
N VAL A 68 16.32 1.42 -0.46
CA VAL A 68 16.33 2.69 -1.19
C VAL A 68 16.62 3.84 -0.22
N LYS A 69 17.37 4.84 -0.68
CA LYS A 69 17.70 6.03 0.12
C LYS A 69 16.69 7.15 -0.13
N PRO A 70 16.47 8.07 0.83
CA PRO A 70 15.78 9.33 0.57
C PRO A 70 16.39 10.08 -0.63
N MET A 71 15.59 10.92 -1.28
CA MET A 71 15.98 11.71 -2.46
C MET A 71 16.52 10.88 -3.66
N THR A 72 16.07 9.64 -3.81
CA THR A 72 16.46 8.74 -4.93
C THR A 72 15.44 8.83 -6.07
N ARG A 73 15.91 8.85 -7.33
CA ARG A 73 15.10 8.49 -8.50
C ARG A 73 15.38 7.05 -8.87
N THR A 74 14.37 6.18 -8.82
CA THR A 74 14.52 4.76 -9.16
C THR A 74 14.80 4.55 -10.66
N VAL A 75 15.26 3.35 -11.03
CA VAL A 75 15.47 2.94 -12.43
C VAL A 75 14.22 3.08 -13.32
N ASN A 76 13.02 2.96 -12.74
CA ASN A 76 11.73 3.20 -13.40
C ASN A 76 11.14 4.59 -13.11
N TRP A 77 11.99 5.60 -12.90
CA TRP A 77 11.63 7.02 -12.80
C TRP A 77 10.73 7.43 -11.63
N LEU A 78 10.58 6.60 -10.60
CA LEU A 78 9.85 6.97 -9.39
C LEU A 78 10.72 7.84 -8.48
N ARG A 79 10.21 9.00 -8.07
CA ARG A 79 10.88 9.92 -7.14
C ARG A 79 10.57 9.54 -5.69
N VAL A 80 11.55 8.97 -4.99
CA VAL A 80 11.49 8.70 -3.55
C VAL A 80 12.07 9.89 -2.80
N THR A 81 11.23 10.66 -2.10
CA THR A 81 11.66 11.82 -1.30
C THR A 81 12.10 11.40 0.10
N SER A 82 11.30 10.62 0.81
CA SER A 82 11.59 10.04 2.12
C SER A 82 11.68 8.50 2.06
N CYS A 83 12.37 7.88 3.03
CA CYS A 83 12.37 6.42 3.20
C CYS A 83 12.43 6.05 4.69
N GLY A 84 11.45 5.24 5.11
CA GLY A 84 11.23 4.85 6.50
C GLY A 84 11.96 3.61 6.99
N LEU A 85 12.44 2.80 6.05
CA LEU A 85 12.68 1.37 6.25
C LEU A 85 13.73 1.07 7.32
N GLU A 86 14.80 1.85 7.40
CA GLU A 86 15.89 1.64 8.35
C GLU A 86 15.43 1.79 9.82
N GLU A 87 14.69 2.86 10.13
CA GLU A 87 14.16 3.04 11.49
C GLU A 87 13.03 2.05 11.81
N CYS A 88 12.15 1.78 10.84
CA CYS A 88 11.09 0.79 11.01
C CYS A 88 11.66 -0.60 11.32
N THR A 89 12.67 -1.01 10.54
CA THR A 89 13.40 -2.28 10.74
C THR A 89 14.03 -2.34 12.12
N ARG A 90 14.75 -1.29 12.53
CA ARG A 90 15.34 -1.23 13.87
C ARG A 90 14.28 -1.39 14.97
N ARG A 91 13.19 -0.62 14.90
CA ARG A 91 12.09 -0.64 15.89
C ARG A 91 11.48 -2.04 16.05
N VAL A 92 11.14 -2.74 14.95
CA VAL A 92 10.56 -4.09 15.06
C VAL A 92 11.57 -5.13 15.50
N MET A 93 12.82 -5.05 15.07
CA MET A 93 13.89 -5.99 15.46
C MET A 93 14.22 -5.88 16.96
N ASP A 94 14.26 -4.67 17.49
CA ASP A 94 14.48 -4.41 18.92
C ASP A 94 13.28 -4.89 19.76
N ALA A 95 12.06 -4.52 19.37
CA ALA A 95 10.83 -4.80 20.13
C ALA A 95 10.38 -6.27 20.12
N SER A 96 10.69 -7.01 19.05
CA SER A 96 10.39 -8.44 18.92
C SER A 96 11.49 -9.36 19.46
N GLY A 97 12.69 -8.82 19.70
CA GLY A 97 13.84 -9.64 20.07
C GLY A 97 14.34 -10.56 18.96
N PHE A 98 13.96 -10.35 17.69
CA PHE A 98 14.22 -11.24 16.54
C PHE A 98 15.68 -11.73 16.41
N ARG A 99 16.67 -10.94 16.84
CA ARG A 99 18.09 -11.36 16.85
C ARG A 99 18.41 -12.49 17.84
N ARG A 100 17.64 -12.58 18.93
CA ARG A 100 17.74 -13.61 19.98
C ARG A 100 16.63 -14.67 19.86
N ARG A 101 15.96 -14.76 18.69
CA ARG A 101 14.82 -15.65 18.48
C ARG A 101 15.18 -17.12 18.71
N GLU A 102 14.33 -17.83 19.45
CA GLU A 102 14.42 -19.27 19.58
C GLU A 102 14.12 -19.93 18.21
N ARG A 103 14.78 -21.05 17.92
CA ARG A 103 14.54 -21.87 16.72
C ARG A 103 14.33 -23.32 17.13
N ARG A 104 13.14 -23.62 17.65
CA ARG A 104 12.68 -24.98 17.96
C ARG A 104 11.77 -25.53 16.83
N PRO A 105 11.64 -26.85 16.67
CA PRO A 105 10.70 -27.43 15.71
C PRO A 105 9.29 -26.90 15.92
N GLY A 106 8.58 -26.60 14.83
CA GLY A 106 7.23 -26.07 14.88
C GLY A 106 7.11 -24.60 15.29
N HIS A 107 8.20 -23.89 15.61
CA HIS A 107 8.15 -22.48 16.04
C HIS A 107 9.10 -21.62 15.19
N GLY A 108 8.74 -20.36 14.97
CA GLY A 108 9.70 -19.41 14.42
C GLY A 108 9.18 -18.00 14.23
N MET A 109 10.10 -17.13 13.80
CA MET A 109 9.80 -15.74 13.47
C MET A 109 10.24 -15.40 12.04
N GLY A 110 9.38 -14.68 11.32
CA GLY A 110 9.64 -14.13 9.98
C GLY A 110 9.85 -12.62 10.01
N PHE A 111 10.62 -12.10 9.05
CA PHE A 111 10.81 -10.66 8.83
C PHE A 111 10.56 -10.31 7.37
N ALA A 112 9.75 -9.28 7.13
CA ALA A 112 9.51 -8.74 5.79
C ALA A 112 9.31 -7.23 5.81
N ILE A 113 9.58 -6.57 4.69
CA ILE A 113 9.26 -5.16 4.48
C ILE A 113 8.21 -4.97 3.40
N SER A 114 7.58 -3.79 3.41
CA SER A 114 6.59 -3.39 2.40
C SER A 114 6.69 -1.89 2.13
N SER A 115 6.04 -1.47 1.04
CA SER A 115 5.79 -0.07 0.74
C SER A 115 4.50 0.08 -0.05
N TYR A 116 3.88 1.25 0.03
CA TYR A 116 2.75 1.60 -0.82
C TYR A 116 2.76 3.09 -1.15
N LEU A 117 2.11 3.47 -2.24
CA LEU A 117 2.00 4.86 -2.69
C LEU A 117 0.97 5.64 -1.84
N SER A 118 1.20 6.93 -1.65
CA SER A 118 0.30 7.86 -0.96
C SER A 118 -0.40 8.75 -1.99
N GLY A 119 -1.27 8.13 -2.78
CA GLY A 119 -2.00 8.75 -3.87
C GLY A 119 -1.32 8.64 -5.24
N ALA A 120 -2.09 8.31 -6.27
CA ALA A 120 -1.57 8.16 -7.63
C ALA A 120 -1.28 9.53 -8.27
N GLY A 121 -0.09 9.72 -8.83
CA GLY A 121 0.34 10.95 -9.52
C GLY A 121 -0.30 11.19 -10.89
N THR A 122 -1.32 10.42 -11.25
CA THR A 122 -2.09 10.57 -12.49
C THR A 122 -3.56 10.35 -12.17
N ALA A 123 -4.43 11.25 -12.63
CA ALA A 123 -5.87 11.15 -12.45
C ALA A 123 -6.44 9.90 -13.15
N ILE A 124 -7.55 9.36 -12.63
CA ILE A 124 -8.28 8.26 -13.29
C ILE A 124 -8.90 8.77 -14.60
N TYR A 125 -9.55 9.93 -14.54
CA TYR A 125 -10.08 10.64 -15.70
C TYR A 125 -9.02 11.60 -16.21
N TRP A 126 -8.65 11.51 -17.48
CA TRP A 126 -7.60 12.34 -18.07
C TRP A 126 -8.16 13.72 -18.42
N ASN A 127 -7.98 14.67 -17.52
CA ASN A 127 -8.33 16.08 -17.66
C ASN A 127 -7.31 16.92 -16.86
N ASP A 128 -7.41 18.24 -16.95
CA ASP A 128 -6.57 19.18 -16.19
C ASP A 128 -7.28 19.74 -14.93
N MET A 129 -8.37 19.12 -14.47
CA MET A 129 -9.03 19.48 -13.21
C MET A 129 -8.17 19.05 -12.01
N PRO A 130 -8.32 19.68 -10.84
CA PRO A 130 -7.65 19.22 -9.62
C PRO A 130 -8.04 17.80 -9.22
N HIS A 131 -7.14 17.09 -8.54
CA HIS A 131 -7.44 15.73 -8.08
C HIS A 131 -8.36 15.74 -6.85
N SER A 132 -8.23 16.75 -5.99
CA SER A 132 -9.12 17.01 -4.85
C SER A 132 -9.32 18.52 -4.74
N GLU A 133 -10.54 18.91 -4.38
CA GLU A 133 -10.88 20.25 -3.97
C GLU A 133 -11.58 20.24 -2.59
N VAL A 134 -11.46 21.34 -1.87
CA VAL A 134 -12.12 21.58 -0.58
C VAL A 134 -12.57 23.02 -0.54
N GLN A 135 -13.83 23.23 -0.13
CA GLN A 135 -14.38 24.56 0.15
C GLN A 135 -14.60 24.72 1.65
N ILE A 136 -14.29 25.90 2.18
CA ILE A 136 -14.55 26.25 3.58
C ILE A 136 -15.43 27.49 3.61
N LYS A 137 -16.53 27.40 4.36
CA LYS A 137 -17.38 28.52 4.74
C LYS A 137 -17.17 28.83 6.22
N VAL A 138 -17.07 30.12 6.55
CA VAL A 138 -17.11 30.60 7.94
C VAL A 138 -18.29 31.54 8.09
N ASP A 139 -19.03 31.39 9.19
CA ASP A 139 -20.04 32.34 9.64
C ASP A 139 -20.10 32.33 11.17
N ARG A 140 -21.05 33.08 11.75
CA ARG A 140 -21.24 33.18 13.22
C ARG A 140 -21.58 31.84 13.87
N GLY A 141 -22.11 30.88 13.12
CA GLY A 141 -22.36 29.52 13.56
C GLY A 141 -21.10 28.63 13.57
N GLY A 142 -19.97 29.10 13.06
CA GLY A 142 -18.67 28.42 13.08
C GLY A 142 -18.13 28.08 11.68
N VAL A 143 -17.39 26.98 11.59
CA VAL A 143 -16.73 26.55 10.34
C VAL A 143 -17.47 25.37 9.71
N THR A 144 -17.73 25.45 8.41
CA THR A 144 -18.24 24.33 7.62
C THR A 144 -17.28 24.04 6.47
N THR A 145 -16.87 22.79 6.31
CA THR A 145 -15.94 22.32 5.28
C THR A 145 -16.65 21.33 4.36
N TYR A 146 -16.61 21.59 3.06
CA TYR A 146 -17.24 20.79 2.01
C TYR A 146 -16.15 20.07 1.21
N CYS A 147 -16.27 18.75 1.06
CA CYS A 147 -15.30 17.94 0.31
C CYS A 147 -15.93 16.68 -0.30
N GLY A 148 -15.68 16.40 -1.59
CA GLY A 148 -16.13 15.16 -2.23
C GLY A 148 -15.45 13.87 -1.72
N ALA A 149 -14.44 13.96 -0.84
CA ALA A 149 -13.75 12.80 -0.31
C ALA A 149 -14.66 11.97 0.61
N MET A 150 -14.67 10.65 0.40
CA MET A 150 -15.56 9.72 1.12
C MET A 150 -14.85 9.05 2.31
N ASP A 151 -15.39 9.17 3.51
CA ASP A 151 -15.02 8.27 4.60
C ASP A 151 -15.69 6.90 4.44
N ILE A 152 -14.87 5.86 4.54
CA ILE A 152 -15.25 4.45 4.40
C ILE A 152 -14.72 3.65 5.60
N GLY A 153 -14.54 4.33 6.74
CA GLY A 153 -13.99 3.77 7.98
C GLY A 153 -12.49 4.01 8.16
N GLN A 154 -11.87 4.89 7.36
CA GLN A 154 -10.47 5.30 7.56
C GLN A 154 -10.31 6.52 8.48
N GLY A 155 -11.38 7.27 8.73
CA GLY A 155 -11.31 8.51 9.51
C GLY A 155 -10.73 9.68 8.72
N SER A 156 -10.98 9.75 7.40
CA SER A 156 -10.65 10.94 6.61
C SER A 156 -11.36 12.17 7.12
N ASP A 157 -12.59 12.03 7.60
CA ASP A 157 -13.37 13.18 8.07
C ASP A 157 -12.73 13.76 9.32
N SER A 158 -12.38 12.91 10.30
CA SER A 158 -11.60 13.31 11.47
C SER A 158 -10.24 13.92 11.12
N VAL A 159 -9.58 13.44 10.05
CA VAL A 159 -8.30 13.98 9.57
C VAL A 159 -8.45 15.33 8.90
N LEU A 160 -9.49 15.55 8.07
CA LEU A 160 -9.77 16.83 7.42
C LEU A 160 -10.18 17.88 8.46
N ALA A 161 -11.07 17.52 9.40
CA ALA A 161 -11.44 18.39 10.51
C ALA A 161 -10.21 18.80 11.34
N ALA A 162 -9.28 17.88 11.63
CA ALA A 162 -8.05 18.20 12.35
C ALA A 162 -7.11 19.14 11.58
N VAL A 163 -6.99 18.99 10.25
CA VAL A 163 -6.17 19.88 9.42
C VAL A 163 -6.75 21.30 9.37
N VAL A 164 -8.07 21.43 9.19
CA VAL A 164 -8.74 22.74 9.18
C VAL A 164 -8.69 23.39 10.56
N ALA A 165 -8.94 22.63 11.64
CA ALA A 165 -8.90 23.14 13.00
C ALA A 165 -7.51 23.65 13.41
N GLU A 166 -6.43 22.92 13.10
CA GLU A 166 -5.05 23.35 13.41
C GLU A 166 -4.71 24.69 12.74
N GLU A 167 -5.03 24.89 11.45
CA GLU A 167 -4.71 26.13 10.74
C GLU A 167 -5.64 27.29 11.14
N LEU A 168 -6.89 27.03 11.53
CA LEU A 168 -7.82 28.07 12.03
C LEU A 168 -7.72 28.32 13.55
N GLY A 169 -6.88 27.57 14.28
CA GLY A 169 -6.72 27.73 15.73
C GLY A 169 -7.87 27.20 16.58
N LEU A 170 -8.68 26.30 16.03
CA LEU A 170 -9.90 25.72 16.63
C LEU A 170 -9.67 24.29 17.16
N GLN A 171 -10.71 23.66 17.73
CA GLN A 171 -10.75 22.22 17.98
C GLN A 171 -11.44 21.48 16.82
N PRO A 172 -11.10 20.20 16.54
CA PRO A 172 -11.73 19.44 15.45
C PRO A 172 -13.26 19.33 15.55
N ARG A 173 -13.82 19.38 16.77
CA ARG A 173 -15.28 19.36 17.04
C ARG A 173 -16.00 20.64 16.59
N ASP A 174 -15.26 21.73 16.39
CA ASP A 174 -15.81 23.04 16.01
C ASP A 174 -15.95 23.13 14.46
N ILE A 175 -15.45 22.12 13.74
CA ILE A 175 -15.52 22.00 12.27
C ILE A 175 -16.66 21.06 11.90
N ARG A 176 -17.66 21.58 11.16
CA ARG A 176 -18.69 20.75 10.53
C ARG A 176 -18.21 20.30 9.15
N LEU A 177 -18.42 19.03 8.83
CA LEU A 177 -18.08 18.47 7.53
C LEU A 177 -19.35 18.14 6.75
N VAL A 178 -19.35 18.50 5.47
CA VAL A 178 -20.32 18.05 4.47
C VAL A 178 -19.51 17.28 3.44
N THR A 179 -19.70 15.96 3.38
CA THR A 179 -18.84 15.06 2.60
C THR A 179 -19.60 14.26 1.55
N ALA A 180 -18.98 14.13 0.39
CA ALA A 180 -19.38 13.24 -0.70
C ALA A 180 -20.84 13.38 -1.22
N ASP A 181 -21.38 14.59 -1.20
CA ASP A 181 -22.64 14.96 -1.86
C ASP A 181 -22.31 15.72 -3.16
N THR A 182 -22.76 15.20 -4.31
CA THR A 182 -22.44 15.77 -5.63
C THR A 182 -23.12 17.10 -5.91
N ASP A 183 -24.17 17.45 -5.17
CA ASP A 183 -24.91 18.70 -5.37
C ASP A 183 -24.32 19.84 -4.54
N THR A 184 -23.57 19.53 -3.47
CA THR A 184 -23.06 20.53 -2.51
C THR A 184 -21.54 20.50 -2.27
N THR A 185 -20.83 19.43 -2.65
CA THR A 185 -19.38 19.29 -2.39
C THR A 185 -18.53 19.37 -3.66
N PRO A 186 -17.32 19.97 -3.59
CA PRO A 186 -16.44 20.11 -4.74
C PRO A 186 -15.76 18.78 -5.09
N ILE A 187 -15.17 18.69 -6.29
CA ILE A 187 -14.74 17.42 -6.88
C ILE A 187 -13.65 16.70 -6.05
N ASP A 188 -13.82 15.40 -5.91
CA ASP A 188 -12.76 14.48 -5.48
C ASP A 188 -12.82 13.22 -6.33
N LEU A 189 -11.66 12.68 -6.71
CA LEU A 189 -11.59 11.46 -7.53
C LEU A 189 -12.00 10.17 -6.78
N GLY A 190 -12.22 10.24 -5.46
CA GLY A 190 -12.66 9.14 -4.60
C GLY A 190 -11.56 8.56 -3.69
N SER A 191 -11.98 7.67 -2.80
CA SER A 191 -11.16 7.14 -1.69
C SER A 191 -10.37 5.87 -2.05
N TYR A 192 -9.49 5.96 -3.04
CA TYR A 192 -8.60 4.88 -3.49
C TYR A 192 -7.11 5.23 -3.31
N SER A 193 -6.21 4.24 -3.49
CA SER A 193 -4.76 4.46 -3.59
C SER A 193 -4.13 5.28 -2.43
N SER A 194 -4.71 5.22 -1.22
CA SER A 194 -4.26 5.99 -0.04
C SER A 194 -4.10 7.50 -0.29
N ARG A 195 -4.94 8.08 -1.15
CA ARG A 195 -4.79 9.47 -1.61
C ARG A 195 -5.36 10.54 -0.69
N VAL A 196 -6.43 10.24 0.04
CA VAL A 196 -7.31 11.25 0.69
C VAL A 196 -6.54 12.19 1.61
N THR A 197 -5.83 11.63 2.61
CA THR A 197 -5.02 12.43 3.56
C THR A 197 -3.97 13.31 2.89
N PHE A 198 -3.45 12.91 1.72
CA PHE A 198 -2.45 13.70 1.01
C PHE A 198 -3.09 14.76 0.10
N MET A 199 -4.10 14.39 -0.69
CA MET A 199 -4.69 15.29 -1.69
C MET A 199 -5.73 16.21 -1.07
N ALA A 200 -6.82 15.65 -0.53
CA ALA A 200 -7.85 16.43 0.15
C ALA A 200 -7.29 17.14 1.40
N GLY A 201 -6.32 16.54 2.10
CA GLY A 201 -5.63 17.20 3.22
C GLY A 201 -4.84 18.46 2.83
N ASN A 202 -4.13 18.45 1.69
CA ASN A 202 -3.46 19.66 1.20
C ASN A 202 -4.45 20.69 0.63
N ALA A 203 -5.53 20.25 -0.04
CA ALA A 203 -6.60 21.14 -0.51
C ALA A 203 -7.31 21.84 0.67
N ALA A 204 -7.63 21.10 1.74
CA ALA A 204 -8.18 21.66 2.98
C ALA A 204 -7.23 22.66 3.65
N LEU A 205 -5.93 22.34 3.70
CA LEU A 205 -4.91 23.24 4.23
C LEU A 205 -4.79 24.54 3.42
N GLU A 206 -4.88 24.47 2.09
CA GLU A 206 -4.88 25.67 1.25
C GLU A 206 -6.15 26.52 1.46
N ALA A 207 -7.33 25.90 1.51
CA ALA A 207 -8.59 26.59 1.79
C ALA A 207 -8.57 27.27 3.17
N ALA A 208 -8.06 26.56 4.19
CA ALA A 208 -7.97 27.04 5.56
C ALA A 208 -6.98 28.20 5.69
N ARG A 209 -5.85 28.17 4.97
CA ARG A 209 -4.90 29.29 4.92
C ARG A 209 -5.48 30.56 4.32
N LYS A 210 -6.22 30.43 3.21
CA LYS A 210 -6.95 31.56 2.62
C LYS A 210 -7.97 32.13 3.60
N MET A 211 -8.71 31.27 4.31
CA MET A 211 -9.70 31.71 5.30
C MET A 211 -9.04 32.39 6.50
N ARG A 212 -7.95 31.81 7.02
CA ARG A 212 -7.13 32.39 8.08
C ARG A 212 -6.62 33.77 7.69
N ALA A 213 -6.17 33.98 6.45
CA ALA A 213 -5.70 35.28 5.98
C ALA A 213 -6.80 36.35 6.08
N LEU A 214 -8.04 36.07 5.63
CA LEU A 214 -9.17 37.00 5.75
C LEU A 214 -9.48 37.35 7.22
N LEU A 215 -9.53 36.33 8.08
CA LEU A 215 -9.82 36.50 9.52
C LEU A 215 -8.72 37.31 10.23
N VAL A 216 -7.45 37.01 9.94
CA VAL A 216 -6.29 37.74 10.46
C VAL A 216 -6.25 39.17 9.96
N GLU A 217 -6.51 39.42 8.67
CA GLU A 217 -6.49 40.77 8.09
C GLU A 217 -7.59 41.67 8.68
N ALA A 218 -8.76 41.10 8.98
CA ALA A 218 -9.85 41.80 9.65
C ALA A 218 -9.52 42.14 11.12
N ALA A 219 -8.99 41.17 11.87
CA ALA A 219 -8.53 41.38 13.26
C ALA A 219 -7.39 42.41 13.33
N ALA A 220 -6.37 42.28 12.47
CA ALA A 220 -5.24 43.19 12.33
C ALA A 220 -5.70 44.64 12.06
N GLY A 221 -6.64 44.81 11.12
CA GLY A 221 -7.21 46.12 10.81
C GLY A 221 -7.96 46.75 11.99
N LYS A 222 -8.65 45.95 12.81
CA LYS A 222 -9.31 46.43 14.03
C LYS A 222 -8.33 46.77 15.16
N MET A 223 -7.23 46.03 15.27
CA MET A 223 -6.13 46.25 16.24
C MET A 223 -5.11 47.31 15.78
N GLN A 224 -5.26 47.87 14.57
CA GLN A 224 -4.28 48.77 13.93
C GLN A 224 -2.84 48.22 13.96
N SER A 225 -2.71 46.90 13.82
CA SER A 225 -1.45 46.15 13.95
C SER A 225 -1.12 45.40 12.65
N PRO A 226 0.16 45.05 12.39
CA PRO A 226 0.53 44.23 11.24
C PRO A 226 -0.14 42.83 11.30
N PRO A 227 -0.61 42.27 10.17
CA PRO A 227 -1.15 40.90 10.12
C PRO A 227 -0.21 39.84 10.71
N GLU A 228 1.10 40.04 10.59
CA GLU A 228 2.15 39.12 11.05
C GLU A 228 2.25 39.04 12.58
N SER A 229 1.76 40.04 13.31
CA SER A 229 1.75 40.04 14.79
C SER A 229 0.47 39.45 15.38
N VAL A 230 -0.53 39.09 14.56
CA VAL A 230 -1.79 38.50 15.02
C VAL A 230 -1.61 37.00 15.27
N SER A 231 -1.74 36.59 16.53
CA SER A 231 -1.75 35.17 16.91
C SER A 231 -3.05 34.48 16.48
N VAL A 232 -2.97 33.19 16.17
CA VAL A 232 -4.15 32.34 15.88
C VAL A 232 -4.01 31.06 16.69
N GLY A 233 -5.02 30.75 17.51
CA GLY A 233 -5.00 29.58 18.39
C GLY A 233 -5.96 29.69 19.57
N GLY A 234 -6.33 28.55 20.15
CA GLY A 234 -7.16 28.49 21.36
C GLY A 234 -8.57 29.06 21.20
N GLY A 235 -9.14 29.04 19.99
CA GLY A 235 -10.41 29.67 19.68
C GLY A 235 -10.36 31.18 19.49
N ARG A 236 -9.17 31.75 19.27
CA ARG A 236 -8.92 33.20 19.20
C ARG A 236 -8.04 33.61 18.03
N ILE A 237 -8.22 34.85 17.58
CA ILE A 237 -7.47 35.51 16.52
C ILE A 237 -7.10 36.90 17.02
N GLY A 238 -5.85 37.06 17.46
CA GLY A 238 -5.41 38.21 18.25
C GLY A 238 -6.23 38.37 19.53
N ASP A 239 -6.72 39.58 19.76
CA ASP A 239 -7.53 39.93 20.93
C ASP A 239 -9.01 39.54 20.82
N PHE A 240 -9.42 38.89 19.73
CA PHE A 240 -10.81 38.50 19.48
C PHE A 240 -11.01 36.98 19.62
N SER A 241 -12.21 36.58 20.05
CA SER A 241 -12.69 35.21 19.82
C SER A 241 -12.86 34.93 18.32
N PHE A 242 -12.92 33.66 17.95
CA PHE A 242 -13.15 33.25 16.56
C PHE A 242 -14.47 33.81 15.99
N GLU A 243 -15.52 33.91 16.80
CA GLU A 243 -16.81 34.49 16.39
C GLU A 243 -16.68 36.00 16.11
N GLU A 244 -16.08 36.76 17.03
CA GLU A 244 -15.83 38.19 16.85
C GLU A 244 -14.94 38.47 15.62
N ALA A 245 -13.88 37.69 15.41
CA ALA A 245 -13.03 37.79 14.23
C ALA A 245 -13.78 37.43 12.93
N SER A 246 -14.70 36.47 12.98
CA SER A 246 -15.57 36.12 11.85
C SER A 246 -16.55 37.24 11.52
N ILE A 247 -17.10 37.93 12.52
CA ILE A 247 -17.96 39.12 12.32
C ILE A 247 -17.16 40.28 11.73
N LEU A 248 -15.94 40.54 12.21
CA LEU A 248 -15.05 41.58 11.66
C LEU A 248 -14.69 41.29 10.20
N ALA A 249 -14.43 40.03 9.84
CA ALA A 249 -14.13 39.63 8.48
C ALA A 249 -15.38 39.67 7.58
N GLU A 250 -16.54 39.20 8.06
CA GLU A 250 -17.82 39.28 7.34
C GLU A 250 -18.20 40.74 7.02
N ALA A 251 -18.02 41.65 7.98
CA ALA A 251 -18.27 43.07 7.79
C ALA A 251 -17.33 43.75 6.76
N ARG A 252 -16.16 43.15 6.49
CA ARG A 252 -15.14 43.70 5.59
C ARG A 252 -15.17 43.07 4.19
N PHE A 253 -15.42 41.76 4.10
CA PHE A 253 -15.30 40.98 2.87
C PHE A 253 -16.63 40.39 2.38
N GLY A 254 -17.71 40.54 3.15
CA GLY A 254 -18.98 39.84 2.90
C GLY A 254 -18.90 38.36 3.27
N THR A 255 -19.65 37.52 2.57
CA THR A 255 -19.72 36.07 2.82
C THR A 255 -18.33 35.41 2.78
N LEU A 256 -17.89 34.86 3.90
CA LEU A 256 -16.58 34.22 4.03
C LEU A 256 -16.61 32.79 3.45
N ALA A 257 -16.21 32.66 2.19
CA ALA A 257 -16.01 31.38 1.53
C ALA A 257 -14.64 31.32 0.84
N THR A 258 -13.89 30.23 1.04
CA THR A 258 -12.61 29.99 0.37
C THR A 258 -12.56 28.59 -0.23
N ALA A 259 -11.75 28.42 -1.28
CA ALA A 259 -11.51 27.13 -1.92
C ALA A 259 -10.01 26.84 -2.00
N GLY A 260 -9.66 25.57 -1.89
CA GLY A 260 -8.30 25.05 -2.05
C GLY A 260 -8.33 23.76 -2.86
N SER A 261 -7.24 23.47 -3.55
CA SER A 261 -7.15 22.36 -4.50
C SER A 261 -5.78 21.70 -4.47
N TYR A 262 -5.71 20.44 -4.89
CA TYR A 262 -4.44 19.73 -4.98
C TYR A 262 -4.32 18.86 -6.22
N THR A 263 -3.25 19.09 -6.98
CA THR A 263 -2.84 18.27 -8.12
C THR A 263 -1.39 17.80 -7.89
N PRO A 264 -1.12 16.48 -7.86
CA PRO A 264 0.23 15.95 -7.89
C PRO A 264 1.04 16.52 -9.08
N PRO A 265 2.33 16.88 -8.89
CA PRO A 265 3.16 17.29 -10.01
C PRO A 265 3.28 16.18 -11.06
N LYS A 266 3.28 16.53 -12.35
CA LYS A 266 3.40 15.59 -13.48
C LYS A 266 4.82 14.98 -13.51
N ILE A 267 5.05 13.91 -12.73
CA ILE A 267 6.36 13.25 -12.50
C ILE A 267 6.54 11.90 -13.24
N ALA A 268 5.85 11.70 -14.35
CA ALA A 268 5.94 10.46 -15.13
C ALA A 268 7.26 10.39 -15.94
N GLY A 269 7.86 9.21 -16.05
CA GLY A 269 9.05 8.96 -16.88
C GLY A 269 8.77 8.97 -18.39
N PRO A 270 9.80 9.07 -19.25
CA PRO A 270 9.66 9.23 -20.71
C PRO A 270 9.37 7.90 -21.45
N TYR A 271 8.42 7.10 -20.97
CA TYR A 271 8.07 5.80 -21.58
C TYR A 271 6.61 5.42 -21.33
N LYS A 272 6.03 4.60 -22.21
CA LYS A 272 4.62 4.18 -22.11
C LYS A 272 4.36 3.40 -20.83
N GLY A 273 3.34 3.81 -20.07
CA GLY A 273 2.96 3.20 -18.78
C GLY A 273 3.66 3.80 -17.56
N SER A 274 4.55 4.78 -17.73
CA SER A 274 5.26 5.45 -16.63
C SER A 274 4.36 6.21 -15.65
N GLY A 275 3.13 6.57 -16.04
CA GLY A 275 2.12 7.14 -15.13
C GLY A 275 1.57 6.17 -14.07
N VAL A 276 1.92 4.88 -14.15
CA VAL A 276 1.51 3.87 -13.14
C VAL A 276 2.61 3.68 -12.11
N GLY A 277 2.36 4.13 -10.89
CA GLY A 277 3.31 4.04 -9.77
C GLY A 277 3.80 5.38 -9.20
N PRO A 278 3.99 6.45 -9.99
CA PRO A 278 4.36 7.76 -9.45
C PRO A 278 3.35 8.24 -8.41
N SER A 279 3.87 8.91 -7.39
CA SER A 279 3.14 9.35 -6.21
C SER A 279 3.87 10.53 -5.56
N PRO A 280 3.17 11.48 -4.89
CA PRO A 280 3.82 12.53 -4.10
C PRO A 280 4.72 11.99 -2.98
N ALA A 281 4.35 10.84 -2.39
CA ALA A 281 5.08 10.18 -1.31
C ALA A 281 4.81 8.67 -1.31
N TYR A 282 5.66 7.91 -0.61
CA TYR A 282 5.44 6.49 -0.35
C TYR A 282 5.48 6.24 1.16
N SER A 283 4.59 5.38 1.64
CA SER A 283 4.67 4.84 3.00
C SER A 283 5.46 3.54 3.02
N TYR A 284 6.05 3.23 4.16
CA TYR A 284 6.94 2.07 4.35
C TYR A 284 6.56 1.28 5.57
N SER A 285 6.80 -0.03 5.54
CA SER A 285 6.56 -0.90 6.70
C SER A 285 7.70 -1.88 6.88
N ALA A 286 8.05 -2.16 8.13
CA ALA A 286 8.79 -3.35 8.51
C ALA A 286 7.92 -4.17 9.47
N CYS A 287 7.87 -5.48 9.26
CA CYS A 287 7.04 -6.40 10.03
C CYS A 287 7.87 -7.59 10.50
N VAL A 288 7.76 -7.92 11.78
CA VAL A 288 8.18 -9.20 12.35
C VAL A 288 6.93 -9.94 12.82
N VAL A 289 6.84 -11.23 12.55
CA VAL A 289 5.80 -12.10 13.13
C VAL A 289 6.42 -13.28 13.84
N GLU A 290 5.73 -13.76 14.86
CA GLU A 290 6.02 -14.99 15.61
C GLU A 290 4.85 -15.96 15.41
N LEU A 291 5.16 -17.22 15.09
CA LEU A 291 4.15 -18.23 14.80
C LEU A 291 4.59 -19.63 15.23
N ASP A 292 3.59 -20.44 15.58
CA ASP A 292 3.72 -21.88 15.73
C ASP A 292 3.02 -22.61 14.58
N ALA A 293 3.53 -23.77 14.19
CA ALA A 293 3.04 -24.61 13.09
C ALA A 293 3.06 -26.08 13.51
N ASP A 294 1.88 -26.68 13.69
CA ASP A 294 1.78 -28.10 14.03
C ASP A 294 2.10 -28.97 12.80
N HIS A 295 3.20 -29.70 12.87
CA HIS A 295 3.65 -30.62 11.84
C HIS A 295 2.69 -31.78 11.54
N ARG A 296 1.80 -32.14 12.49
CA ARG A 296 0.83 -33.25 12.40
C ARG A 296 -0.43 -32.84 11.65
N THR A 297 -1.06 -31.74 12.06
CA THR A 297 -2.30 -31.22 11.43
C THR A 297 -2.02 -30.33 10.22
N GLY A 298 -0.90 -29.60 10.23
CA GLY A 298 -0.60 -28.54 9.26
C GLY A 298 -1.18 -27.17 9.63
N LEU A 299 -1.82 -27.04 10.80
CA LEU A 299 -2.35 -25.77 11.30
C LEU A 299 -1.20 -24.83 11.67
N VAL A 300 -1.39 -23.53 11.37
CA VAL A 300 -0.48 -22.46 11.76
C VAL A 300 -1.23 -21.51 12.69
N HIS A 301 -0.62 -21.21 13.83
CA HIS A 301 -1.11 -20.26 14.82
C HIS A 301 -0.21 -19.02 14.81
N MET A 302 -0.81 -17.84 14.62
CA MET A 302 -0.08 -16.57 14.65
C MET A 302 -0.03 -16.08 16.10
N ASN A 303 1.14 -16.05 16.72
CA ASN A 303 1.28 -15.72 18.13
C ASN A 303 1.29 -14.21 18.36
N LYS A 304 2.08 -13.48 17.55
CA LYS A 304 2.33 -12.06 17.74
C LYS A 304 2.86 -11.39 16.48
N VAL A 305 2.49 -10.13 16.28
CA VAL A 305 2.94 -9.30 15.16
C VAL A 305 3.54 -8.01 15.71
N TRP A 306 4.74 -7.64 15.27
CA TRP A 306 5.33 -6.32 15.51
C TRP A 306 5.47 -5.61 14.19
N ILE A 307 4.83 -4.45 14.05
CA ILE A 307 4.80 -3.71 12.81
C ILE A 307 5.10 -2.22 13.06
N ALA A 308 6.15 -1.73 12.40
CA ALA A 308 6.49 -0.32 12.37
C ALA A 308 6.15 0.22 10.97
N HIS A 309 5.37 1.29 10.95
CA HIS A 309 4.91 1.95 9.72
C HIS A 309 5.42 3.40 9.68
N ASP A 310 6.04 3.78 8.57
CA ASP A 310 6.38 5.16 8.25
C ASP A 310 5.23 5.79 7.48
N VAL A 311 4.51 6.66 8.18
CA VAL A 311 3.38 7.46 7.66
C VAL A 311 3.77 8.94 7.45
N GLY A 312 5.06 9.29 7.60
CA GLY A 312 5.45 10.69 7.69
C GLY A 312 5.06 11.29 9.05
N ARG A 313 4.16 12.30 9.05
CA ARG A 313 3.54 12.86 10.27
C ARG A 313 2.17 12.21 10.47
N ALA A 314 2.02 11.43 11.55
CA ALA A 314 0.71 10.97 11.99
C ALA A 314 -0.12 12.18 12.46
N ILE A 315 -1.23 12.45 11.76
CA ILE A 315 -2.20 13.50 12.14
C ILE A 315 -3.00 13.04 13.36
N ASN A 316 -3.54 11.82 13.30
CA ASN A 316 -4.16 11.14 14.43
C ASN A 316 -3.45 9.78 14.64
N PRO A 317 -2.64 9.62 15.71
CA PRO A 317 -1.92 8.37 15.97
C PRO A 317 -2.84 7.16 16.18
N LEU A 318 -3.99 7.33 16.83
CA LEU A 318 -4.94 6.24 17.11
C LEU A 318 -5.55 5.69 15.81
N LEU A 319 -5.91 6.56 14.87
CA LEU A 319 -6.38 6.13 13.55
C LEU A 319 -5.29 5.45 12.74
N VAL A 320 -4.02 5.89 12.87
CA VAL A 320 -2.88 5.20 12.24
C VAL A 320 -2.69 3.80 12.82
N GLU A 321 -2.83 3.62 14.14
CA GLU A 321 -2.71 2.32 14.80
C GLU A 321 -3.81 1.35 14.33
N GLY A 322 -5.08 1.77 14.40
CA GLY A 322 -6.20 0.96 13.91
C GLY A 322 -6.12 0.63 12.41
N GLN A 323 -5.62 1.55 11.56
CA GLN A 323 -5.38 1.25 10.14
C GLN A 323 -4.25 0.25 9.90
N VAL A 324 -3.21 0.25 10.73
CA VAL A 324 -2.15 -0.76 10.65
C VAL A 324 -2.67 -2.13 11.09
N GLU A 325 -3.41 -2.20 12.20
CA GLU A 325 -4.06 -3.43 12.70
C GLU A 325 -5.04 -4.02 11.68
N GLY A 326 -5.92 -3.20 11.09
CA GLY A 326 -6.81 -3.63 10.00
C GLY A 326 -6.08 -4.15 8.76
N SER A 327 -4.83 -3.71 8.51
CA SER A 327 -4.01 -4.30 7.44
C SER A 327 -3.34 -5.62 7.81
N VAL A 328 -3.02 -5.83 9.09
CA VAL A 328 -2.56 -7.12 9.61
C VAL A 328 -3.69 -8.14 9.48
N TYR A 329 -4.91 -7.78 9.86
CA TYR A 329 -6.12 -8.60 9.67
C TYR A 329 -6.31 -9.05 8.21
N MET A 330 -6.34 -8.11 7.25
CA MET A 330 -6.48 -8.45 5.83
C MET A 330 -5.30 -9.26 5.28
N GLY A 331 -4.08 -8.96 5.73
CA GLY A 331 -2.87 -9.70 5.32
C GLY A 331 -2.87 -11.14 5.86
N LEU A 332 -3.37 -11.35 7.08
CA LEU A 332 -3.51 -12.66 7.71
C LEU A 332 -4.57 -13.50 6.98
N GLY A 333 -5.73 -12.92 6.70
CA GLY A 333 -6.80 -13.55 5.90
C GLY A 333 -6.27 -14.03 4.55
N GLU A 334 -5.65 -13.16 3.76
CA GLU A 334 -5.10 -13.50 2.44
C GLU A 334 -3.93 -14.51 2.50
N ALA A 335 -3.18 -14.57 3.61
CA ALA A 335 -2.06 -15.49 3.77
C ALA A 335 -2.44 -16.90 4.27
N LEU A 336 -3.54 -17.04 5.02
CA LEU A 336 -3.87 -18.28 5.75
C LEU A 336 -5.27 -18.86 5.49
N MET A 337 -6.27 -18.04 5.11
CA MET A 337 -7.68 -18.43 5.27
C MET A 337 -8.56 -18.14 4.04
N GLU A 338 -8.34 -17.02 3.34
CA GLU A 338 -9.20 -16.54 2.25
C GLU A 338 -8.87 -17.22 0.90
N GLU A 339 -9.79 -18.04 0.37
CA GLU A 339 -9.69 -18.62 -0.97
C GLU A 339 -11.02 -18.47 -1.75
N GLN A 340 -10.94 -18.14 -3.05
CA GLN A 340 -12.08 -18.23 -3.98
C GLN A 340 -11.88 -19.39 -4.95
N THR A 341 -12.63 -20.49 -4.74
CA THR A 341 -12.59 -21.66 -5.62
C THR A 341 -13.74 -21.65 -6.63
N PHE A 342 -13.48 -22.11 -7.85
CA PHE A 342 -14.46 -22.12 -8.94
C PHE A 342 -14.56 -23.51 -9.57
N ARG A 343 -15.78 -23.95 -9.89
CA ARG A 343 -16.07 -25.23 -10.56
C ARG A 343 -17.00 -25.00 -11.75
N LYS A 344 -16.55 -25.37 -12.96
CA LYS A 344 -17.30 -25.16 -14.22
C LYS A 344 -17.76 -23.69 -14.42
N GLY A 345 -16.91 -22.72 -14.05
CA GLY A 345 -17.21 -21.28 -14.14
C GLY A 345 -17.99 -20.69 -12.96
N LEU A 346 -18.69 -21.51 -12.18
CA LEU A 346 -19.43 -21.07 -10.99
C LEU A 346 -18.51 -20.95 -9.77
N HIS A 347 -18.74 -19.96 -8.91
CA HIS A 347 -18.09 -19.88 -7.60
C HIS A 347 -18.57 -21.06 -6.75
N LYS A 348 -17.63 -21.83 -6.18
CA LYS A 348 -17.93 -23.11 -5.54
C LYS A 348 -18.82 -22.92 -4.31
N TRP A 349 -18.48 -21.97 -3.45
CA TRP A 349 -19.15 -21.71 -2.18
C TRP A 349 -19.25 -20.20 -1.87
N PRO A 350 -20.24 -19.47 -2.43
CA PRO A 350 -20.39 -18.03 -2.21
C PRO A 350 -21.03 -17.74 -0.84
N SER A 351 -20.29 -18.00 0.25
CA SER A 351 -20.74 -17.75 1.63
C SER A 351 -19.58 -17.35 2.55
N MET A 352 -19.87 -16.58 3.61
CA MET A 352 -18.89 -16.18 4.63
C MET A 352 -18.44 -17.33 5.55
N LEU A 353 -19.07 -18.51 5.46
CA LEU A 353 -18.63 -19.71 6.18
C LEU A 353 -17.45 -20.40 5.48
N GLU A 354 -17.47 -20.40 4.14
CA GLU A 354 -16.48 -21.07 3.30
C GLU A 354 -15.41 -20.08 2.79
N TYR A 355 -15.77 -18.82 2.55
CA TYR A 355 -14.80 -17.72 2.45
C TYR A 355 -14.41 -17.30 3.87
N LYS A 356 -13.39 -17.97 4.42
CA LYS A 356 -12.97 -17.79 5.80
C LYS A 356 -12.18 -16.49 5.97
N SER A 357 -12.87 -15.41 6.29
CA SER A 357 -12.22 -14.25 6.91
C SER A 357 -11.81 -14.57 8.36
N PRO A 358 -10.72 -13.99 8.88
CA PRO A 358 -10.31 -14.21 10.27
C PRO A 358 -11.38 -13.77 11.27
N THR A 359 -11.51 -14.50 12.37
CA THR A 359 -12.34 -14.10 13.52
C THR A 359 -11.51 -13.34 14.55
N PHE A 360 -12.16 -12.85 15.62
CA PHE A 360 -11.45 -12.25 16.75
C PHE A 360 -10.53 -13.23 17.49
N LEU A 361 -10.75 -14.55 17.36
CA LEU A 361 -9.89 -15.59 17.94
C LEU A 361 -8.66 -15.90 17.06
N ASP A 362 -8.73 -15.62 15.76
CA ASP A 362 -7.63 -15.83 14.82
C ASP A 362 -6.63 -14.66 14.82
N MET A 363 -7.04 -13.50 15.37
CA MET A 363 -6.23 -12.30 15.39
C MET A 363 -5.12 -12.36 16.47
N PRO A 364 -3.84 -12.21 16.08
CA PRO A 364 -2.73 -12.18 17.02
C PRO A 364 -2.69 -10.86 17.79
N ASP A 365 -1.92 -10.84 18.89
CA ASP A 365 -1.51 -9.59 19.54
C ASP A 365 -0.65 -8.75 18.57
N VAL A 366 -1.13 -7.57 18.18
CA VAL A 366 -0.45 -6.64 17.25
C VAL A 366 0.21 -5.52 18.04
N LYS A 367 1.54 -5.42 17.96
CA LYS A 367 2.35 -4.34 18.54
C LYS A 367 2.73 -3.33 17.47
N THR A 368 1.84 -2.36 17.27
CA THR A 368 2.01 -1.26 16.34
C THR A 368 3.02 -0.22 16.86
N ARG A 369 3.90 0.29 15.97
CA ARG A 369 4.95 1.27 16.31
C ARG A 369 5.06 2.36 15.24
N PRO A 370 4.16 3.35 15.21
CA PRO A 370 4.20 4.41 14.20
C PRO A 370 5.50 5.24 14.30
N ARG A 371 6.14 5.49 13.15
CA ARG A 371 7.25 6.45 13.07
C ARG A 371 6.70 7.87 13.03
N ARG A 372 7.23 8.77 13.88
CA ARG A 372 7.17 10.22 13.61
C ARG A 372 8.35 10.56 12.72
N ALA A 373 8.11 10.88 11.45
CA ALA A 373 9.17 11.37 10.58
C ALA A 373 9.60 12.79 10.98
N ILE A 374 10.89 13.09 10.77
CA ILE A 374 11.35 14.48 10.63
C ILE A 374 10.87 14.96 9.26
N ARG A 375 10.43 16.22 9.18
CA ARG A 375 9.84 16.87 7.98
C ARG A 375 10.46 16.40 6.66
N SER A 376 9.65 15.78 5.80
CA SER A 376 9.94 15.71 4.38
C SER A 376 9.63 17.06 3.74
N GLU A 377 10.54 17.59 2.92
CA GLU A 377 10.28 18.82 2.17
C GLU A 377 9.06 18.66 1.25
N GLY A 378 8.24 19.70 1.20
CA GLY A 378 6.85 19.68 0.74
C GLY A 378 5.90 20.35 1.74
N GLY A 379 6.19 20.24 3.05
CA GLY A 379 5.54 21.02 4.11
C GLY A 379 6.48 22.09 4.69
N GLY A 380 6.50 23.28 4.11
CA GLY A 380 7.46 24.34 4.45
C GLY A 380 7.39 24.82 5.90
N SER A 381 8.53 24.76 6.61
CA SER A 381 9.21 25.92 7.22
C SER A 381 10.62 25.47 7.64
N GLY A 382 11.60 26.38 7.55
CA GLY A 382 13.01 26.02 7.54
C GLY A 382 13.75 26.08 8.88
N SER A 383 15.01 25.67 8.77
CA SER A 383 16.16 25.89 9.67
C SER A 383 16.43 24.90 10.84
N PRO A 384 17.73 24.63 11.16
CA PRO A 384 18.13 23.36 11.78
C PRO A 384 19.08 23.47 13.01
N VAL A 385 19.12 22.44 13.87
CA VAL A 385 20.23 22.25 14.83
C VAL A 385 20.65 20.78 14.94
N ALA A 386 21.97 20.61 14.78
CA ALA A 386 22.88 19.52 15.14
C ALA A 386 22.63 18.81 16.50
N GLY A 387 23.22 17.65 16.81
CA GLY A 387 24.09 16.75 16.04
C GLY A 387 24.93 15.80 16.93
N HIS A 388 25.66 14.87 16.29
CA HIS A 388 26.91 14.24 16.80
C HIS A 388 26.83 12.98 17.74
N PRO A 389 27.90 12.15 17.89
CA PRO A 389 28.00 10.89 17.11
C PRO A 389 28.70 9.65 17.78
N ARG A 390 28.96 8.60 16.97
CA ARG A 390 29.94 7.46 17.15
C ARG A 390 29.51 6.37 18.16
N GLY A 391 29.94 5.10 18.05
CA GLY A 391 30.72 4.43 16.99
C GLY A 391 30.86 2.90 17.18
N GLN A 392 31.37 2.21 16.13
CA GLN A 392 32.42 1.14 16.12
C GLN A 392 32.46 0.07 17.27
N ARG A 393 32.67 -1.25 17.06
CA ARG A 393 33.41 -2.03 16.02
C ARG A 393 33.11 -3.56 16.09
N ARG A 394 33.41 -4.30 14.99
CA ARG A 394 33.99 -5.68 14.79
C ARG A 394 33.87 -6.73 15.93
N GLY A 395 33.64 -8.05 15.74
CA GLY A 395 33.67 -9.00 14.58
C GLY A 395 33.16 -10.41 15.04
N VAL A 396 33.54 -11.62 14.58
CA VAL A 396 34.28 -12.17 13.40
C VAL A 396 34.25 -13.74 13.44
N ARG A 397 34.40 -14.46 12.30
CA ARG A 397 34.46 -15.97 12.06
C ARG A 397 33.10 -16.73 12.14
N ARG A 398 32.62 -17.45 11.09
CA ARG A 398 33.06 -18.72 10.42
C ARG A 398 32.83 -19.96 11.34
N VAL A 399 32.25 -21.11 10.96
CA VAL A 399 32.20 -21.90 9.68
C VAL A 399 30.88 -22.74 9.60
N GLY A 400 30.42 -23.17 8.40
CA GLY A 400 29.58 -24.39 8.28
C GLY A 400 28.51 -24.42 7.16
N ARG A 401 28.84 -24.95 5.97
CA ARG A 401 27.89 -25.21 4.86
C ARG A 401 27.17 -26.56 5.01
N VAL A 402 25.87 -26.62 4.72
CA VAL A 402 25.21 -27.75 3.98
C VAL A 402 24.11 -27.15 3.07
N ASP A 403 23.75 -27.89 2.01
CA ASP A 403 23.14 -27.44 0.75
C ASP A 403 21.70 -28.02 0.54
N ARG A 404 20.89 -27.40 -0.34
CA ARG A 404 19.63 -27.88 -1.03
C ARG A 404 18.20 -27.56 -0.51
N ARG A 405 17.55 -26.65 -1.27
CA ARG A 405 16.28 -26.75 -2.05
C ARG A 405 15.04 -27.51 -1.47
N GLY A 406 13.88 -26.83 -1.48
CA GLY A 406 12.52 -27.40 -1.28
C GLY A 406 11.85 -27.92 -2.57
N PRO A 407 10.50 -27.90 -2.75
CA PRO A 407 9.42 -27.34 -1.92
C PRO A 407 8.52 -28.44 -1.30
N GLY A 408 7.34 -28.08 -0.77
CA GLY A 408 6.36 -29.02 -0.23
C GLY A 408 5.23 -28.36 0.55
N HIS A 409 4.01 -28.49 0.02
CA HIS A 409 2.78 -28.48 0.81
C HIS A 409 2.35 -29.93 1.08
N ALA A 410 1.59 -30.12 2.15
CA ALA A 410 0.72 -31.27 2.35
C ALA A 410 -0.72 -30.79 2.06
N ARG A 411 -1.66 -31.59 1.57
CA ARG A 411 -1.71 -33.05 1.47
C ARG A 411 -2.85 -33.41 0.50
N GLU A 412 -2.69 -34.41 -0.36
CA GLU A 412 -3.85 -35.18 -0.83
C GLU A 412 -3.41 -36.58 -1.28
N ASP A 413 -3.56 -37.57 -0.40
CA ASP A 413 -3.88 -38.93 -0.86
C ASP A 413 -4.59 -39.73 0.24
N ARG A 414 -5.85 -40.05 -0.03
CA ARG A 414 -6.64 -41.11 0.61
C ARG A 414 -7.45 -41.76 -0.50
N ARG A 415 -6.84 -42.69 -1.24
CA ARG A 415 -7.56 -43.61 -2.10
C ARG A 415 -7.67 -44.98 -1.44
N GLY A 416 -8.86 -45.25 -0.91
CA GLY A 416 -9.28 -46.62 -0.63
C GLY A 416 -9.41 -47.41 -1.94
N THR A 417 -9.22 -48.72 -1.83
CA THR A 417 -9.38 -49.70 -2.89
C THR A 417 -10.84 -49.79 -3.36
N ALA A 418 -11.10 -49.58 -4.66
CA ALA A 418 -12.34 -50.02 -5.31
C ALA A 418 -12.08 -50.37 -6.79
N THR A 419 -12.69 -51.48 -7.21
CA THR A 419 -12.56 -52.20 -8.47
C THR A 419 -13.02 -51.44 -9.73
N LYS A 420 -12.46 -51.83 -10.89
CA LYS A 420 -12.94 -51.42 -12.22
C LYS A 420 -14.41 -51.82 -12.44
N ARG A 421 -15.20 -50.91 -13.02
CA ARG A 421 -16.31 -51.25 -13.92
C ARG A 421 -16.35 -50.26 -15.08
N GLU A 422 -16.54 -50.79 -16.28
CA GLU A 422 -16.68 -50.02 -17.51
C GLU A 422 -18.14 -49.56 -17.69
N GLY A 423 -18.34 -48.40 -18.31
CA GLY A 423 -19.65 -47.85 -18.65
C GLY A 423 -19.54 -46.91 -19.84
N ARG A 424 -20.20 -47.26 -20.95
CA ARG A 424 -20.22 -46.49 -22.21
C ARG A 424 -21.30 -45.40 -22.21
N ALA A 425 -21.18 -44.53 -23.23
CA ALA A 425 -22.21 -43.65 -23.79
C ALA A 425 -22.47 -42.31 -23.04
N THR A 426 -22.83 -41.20 -23.69
CA THR A 426 -23.08 -40.94 -25.13
C THR A 426 -22.66 -39.50 -25.47
N ALA A 427 -22.33 -39.23 -26.74
CA ALA A 427 -22.08 -37.88 -27.23
C ALA A 427 -23.38 -37.13 -27.58
N LEU A 428 -23.44 -35.82 -27.29
CA LEU A 428 -24.42 -34.89 -27.86
C LEU A 428 -23.70 -33.62 -28.34
N ARG A 429 -24.06 -33.17 -29.56
CA ARG A 429 -23.48 -32.01 -30.26
C ARG A 429 -24.26 -30.71 -29.95
N PRO A 430 -23.71 -29.52 -30.24
CA PRO A 430 -24.18 -28.27 -29.65
C PRO A 430 -25.34 -27.62 -30.43
N ALA A 431 -26.24 -26.96 -29.71
CA ALA A 431 -27.20 -26.03 -30.30
C ALA A 431 -26.55 -24.65 -30.55
N ARG A 432 -26.73 -24.11 -31.76
CA ARG A 432 -26.40 -22.72 -32.10
C ARG A 432 -27.58 -21.83 -31.72
N PHE A 433 -27.31 -20.64 -31.18
CA PHE A 433 -28.26 -19.52 -31.23
C PHE A 433 -27.57 -18.24 -31.72
N SER A 434 -28.38 -17.38 -32.35
CA SER A 434 -27.99 -16.31 -33.25
C SER A 434 -27.58 -15.02 -32.54
N ARG A 435 -26.84 -14.16 -33.27
CA ARG A 435 -26.51 -12.79 -32.87
C ARG A 435 -27.71 -11.87 -33.11
N HIS A 436 -27.93 -10.91 -32.21
CA HIS A 436 -28.33 -9.54 -32.57
C HIS A 436 -27.66 -8.55 -31.58
N PRO A 437 -27.40 -7.30 -31.98
CA PRO A 437 -26.63 -6.35 -31.19
C PRO A 437 -27.52 -5.60 -30.19
N LEU A 438 -26.95 -5.25 -29.03
CA LEU A 438 -27.50 -4.24 -28.14
C LEU A 438 -26.44 -3.16 -27.86
N SER A 439 -26.92 -1.94 -27.71
CA SER A 439 -26.18 -0.69 -27.79
C SER A 439 -25.37 -0.36 -26.55
N HIS A 440 -24.51 0.66 -26.68
CA HIS A 440 -24.06 1.47 -25.56
C HIS A 440 -25.27 1.95 -24.74
N ASP A 441 -25.31 1.67 -23.44
CA ASP A 441 -25.02 2.66 -22.39
C ASP A 441 -25.13 2.05 -20.98
N ASP A 442 -24.71 2.83 -19.98
CA ASP A 442 -24.76 2.57 -18.53
C ASP A 442 -23.97 1.36 -17.98
N GLN A 443 -22.73 1.63 -17.56
CA GLN A 443 -22.03 0.88 -16.51
C GLN A 443 -21.63 1.78 -15.35
N SER A 444 -22.60 2.50 -14.78
CA SER A 444 -22.49 3.01 -13.42
C SER A 444 -22.82 1.88 -12.43
N ARG A 445 -21.85 1.47 -11.57
CA ARG A 445 -22.09 0.89 -10.23
C ARG A 445 -20.79 0.52 -9.47
N THR A 446 -20.60 1.25 -8.36
CA THR A 446 -20.05 0.78 -7.08
C THR A 446 -18.75 -0.04 -7.10
N ALA A 447 -17.61 0.66 -7.04
CA ALA A 447 -16.37 0.09 -6.55
C ALA A 447 -16.26 0.29 -5.02
N SER A 448 -16.33 -0.78 -4.23
CA SER A 448 -16.00 -0.74 -2.80
C SER A 448 -14.48 -0.53 -2.63
N GLN A 449 -14.08 0.71 -2.39
CA GLN A 449 -12.67 1.09 -2.22
C GLN A 449 -12.29 1.02 -0.73
N GLY A 450 -11.01 1.17 -0.40
CA GLY A 450 -10.47 0.90 0.95
C GLY A 450 -9.09 1.52 1.14
N ALA A 451 -8.91 2.29 2.22
CA ALA A 451 -7.65 2.97 2.53
C ALA A 451 -6.50 1.95 2.72
N GLY A 452 -5.29 2.33 2.30
CA GLY A 452 -4.17 1.39 2.18
C GLY A 452 -3.05 1.62 3.19
N SER A 453 -2.91 0.68 4.12
CA SER A 453 -1.62 0.14 4.55
C SER A 453 -1.53 -1.32 4.09
N CYS A 454 -0.34 -1.76 3.70
CA CYS A 454 -0.12 -3.03 3.01
C CYS A 454 0.79 -3.92 3.87
N CYS A 455 0.19 -4.78 4.70
CA CYS A 455 0.96 -5.72 5.52
C CYS A 455 1.73 -6.70 4.61
N ALA A 456 2.99 -6.95 4.93
CA ALA A 456 3.84 -7.82 4.12
C ALA A 456 3.38 -9.27 4.23
N CYS A 457 3.15 -9.96 3.12
CA CYS A 457 2.95 -11.41 3.11
C CYS A 457 4.26 -12.10 3.53
N LEU A 458 4.22 -12.92 4.58
CA LEU A 458 5.41 -13.48 5.24
C LEU A 458 5.67 -14.94 4.85
N ASP A 459 6.92 -15.39 5.02
CA ASP A 459 7.32 -16.78 4.70
C ASP A 459 6.90 -17.77 5.79
N LEU A 460 5.76 -18.41 5.57
CA LEU A 460 5.19 -19.41 6.46
C LEU A 460 5.79 -20.83 6.26
N ASN A 461 6.63 -21.05 5.25
CA ASN A 461 7.07 -22.41 4.88
C ASN A 461 8.23 -22.97 5.72
N ILE A 462 8.93 -22.14 6.50
CA ILE A 462 10.15 -22.54 7.21
C ILE A 462 9.86 -23.39 8.45
N CYS A 463 8.80 -23.09 9.21
CA CYS A 463 8.48 -23.83 10.44
C CYS A 463 8.00 -25.26 10.13
N ALA A 464 7.09 -25.44 9.17
CA ALA A 464 6.34 -26.68 8.98
C ALA A 464 7.14 -27.90 8.45
N ARG A 465 8.34 -27.73 7.87
CA ARG A 465 9.10 -28.87 7.29
C ARG A 465 10.16 -29.50 8.20
N ARG A 466 10.63 -28.79 9.24
CA ARG A 466 11.78 -29.24 10.06
C ARG A 466 11.56 -30.47 10.97
N ALA A 467 10.37 -31.06 11.01
CA ALA A 467 10.10 -32.31 11.75
C ALA A 467 9.88 -33.56 10.87
N ARG A 468 10.20 -33.52 9.57
CA ARG A 468 9.84 -34.61 8.63
C ARG A 468 10.99 -35.51 8.15
N GLU A 469 12.21 -35.34 8.63
CA GLU A 469 13.34 -36.16 8.20
C GLU A 469 13.86 -37.10 9.32
N ARG A 470 13.56 -38.40 9.17
CA ARG A 470 14.41 -39.47 9.72
C ARG A 470 15.35 -39.94 8.61
N PRO A 471 16.63 -40.23 8.89
CA PRO A 471 17.57 -40.65 7.86
C PRO A 471 17.23 -42.06 7.36
N ARG A 472 17.05 -42.22 6.04
CA ARG A 472 17.21 -43.50 5.35
C ARG A 472 18.33 -43.35 4.32
N ALA A 473 19.34 -44.19 4.44
CA ALA A 473 20.45 -44.25 3.48
C ALA A 473 19.93 -44.74 2.12
N TRP A 474 20.47 -44.16 1.04
CA TRP A 474 20.22 -44.66 -0.32
C TRP A 474 21.52 -44.71 -1.12
N ARG A 475 21.76 -45.84 -1.80
CA ARG A 475 22.91 -46.06 -2.68
C ARG A 475 22.61 -45.49 -4.08
N PRO A 476 23.60 -45.00 -4.83
CA PRO A 476 23.37 -44.45 -6.16
C PRO A 476 23.23 -45.56 -7.22
N SER A 477 22.20 -45.46 -8.08
CA SER A 477 22.13 -46.16 -9.37
C SER A 477 22.21 -45.15 -10.51
N SER A 478 23.08 -45.41 -11.48
CA SER A 478 23.40 -44.50 -12.59
C SER A 478 22.38 -44.55 -13.73
N ALA A 479 21.95 -43.37 -14.21
CA ALA A 479 21.32 -43.22 -15.53
C ALA A 479 21.71 -41.87 -16.14
N ARG A 480 22.45 -41.89 -17.26
CA ARG A 480 22.79 -40.68 -18.03
C ARG A 480 21.67 -40.36 -19.01
N ALA A 481 21.10 -39.16 -18.96
CA ALA A 481 20.25 -38.63 -20.02
C ALA A 481 21.07 -37.73 -20.95
N ARG A 482 20.94 -37.92 -22.26
CA ARG A 482 21.69 -37.18 -23.30
C ARG A 482 20.97 -35.89 -23.65
N CYS A 483 21.74 -34.86 -24.00
CA CYS A 483 21.22 -33.62 -24.58
C CYS A 483 21.26 -33.75 -26.12
N SER A 484 20.16 -33.45 -26.81
CA SER A 484 20.09 -33.39 -28.28
C SER A 484 19.43 -32.09 -28.73
N SER A 485 20.08 -31.41 -29.68
CA SER A 485 19.69 -30.11 -30.21
C SER A 485 18.82 -30.20 -31.46
N ARG A 486 18.36 -29.03 -31.95
CA ARG A 486 17.53 -28.75 -33.15
C ARG A 486 16.02 -28.93 -32.97
N VAL A 487 15.28 -27.81 -33.07
CA VAL A 487 14.46 -27.44 -34.25
C VAL A 487 14.41 -25.90 -34.30
N ALA A 488 14.47 -25.32 -35.50
CA ALA A 488 14.15 -23.92 -35.78
C ALA A 488 13.15 -23.86 -36.95
N PRO A 489 12.21 -22.90 -36.98
CA PRO A 489 11.40 -22.63 -38.16
C PRO A 489 11.90 -21.41 -38.95
N THR A 490 11.93 -21.56 -40.26
CA THR A 490 12.18 -20.50 -41.26
C THR A 490 10.94 -19.63 -41.48
N CYS A 491 11.14 -18.34 -41.77
CA CYS A 491 10.12 -17.46 -42.34
C CYS A 491 10.61 -16.92 -43.70
N PHE A 492 9.76 -17.02 -44.72
CA PHE A 492 9.98 -16.43 -46.04
C PHE A 492 10.01 -14.90 -45.97
N ARG A 493 10.84 -14.27 -46.80
CA ARG A 493 10.74 -12.84 -47.15
C ARG A 493 10.27 -12.72 -48.59
N SER A 494 9.29 -11.85 -48.82
CA SER A 494 8.86 -11.41 -50.15
C SER A 494 8.39 -9.94 -50.09
N SER A 495 9.27 -9.01 -50.46
CA SER A 495 8.89 -7.70 -51.01
C SER A 495 10.13 -6.97 -51.51
N SER A 496 10.03 -6.45 -52.72
CA SER A 496 11.06 -5.71 -53.47
C SER A 496 11.48 -4.38 -52.83
N GLU A 497 12.71 -3.97 -53.09
CA GLU A 497 13.20 -2.62 -52.83
C GLU A 497 12.65 -1.64 -53.89
N GLY A 498 12.44 -0.38 -53.51
CA GLY A 498 11.95 0.66 -54.41
C GLY A 498 11.94 2.07 -53.79
N SER A 499 12.91 2.88 -54.20
CA SER A 499 12.91 4.36 -54.27
C SER A 499 12.58 5.24 -53.03
N SER A 500 13.63 5.86 -52.52
CA SER A 500 13.84 7.34 -52.44
C SER A 500 13.06 8.26 -51.46
N THR A 501 13.85 8.81 -50.52
CA THR A 501 14.00 10.25 -50.17
C THR A 501 12.94 11.05 -49.37
N SER A 502 13.50 12.00 -48.59
CA SER A 502 12.96 13.24 -48.02
C SER A 502 11.96 13.20 -46.84
N ARG A 503 12.48 13.74 -45.72
CA ARG A 503 11.82 14.56 -44.67
C ARG A 503 10.97 15.72 -45.27
N PRO A 504 10.08 16.42 -44.51
CA PRO A 504 10.07 16.66 -43.05
C PRO A 504 9.57 15.51 -42.17
#